data_AF-A0A1I7T2F8-F1
#
_entry.id   AF-A0A1I7T2F8-F1
#
_cell.length_a   1.000
_cell.length_b   1.000
_cell.length_c   1.000
_cell.angle_alpha   90.00
_cell.angle_beta   90.00
_cell.angle_gamma   90.00
#
_symmetry.space_group_name_H-M   'P 1'
#
loop_
_entity.id
_entity.type
_entity.pdbx_description
1 polymer ?
#
loop_
_entity_poly.entity_id
_entity_poly.type
_entity_poly.pdbx_seq_one_letter_code
_entity_poly.pdbx_strand_id
1 'polypeptide(L)'
;MPIGSASDTIRKFNAVAQANEETLKKNPYSETYKIQQFDSTHYGRPPPGSKTEARGIKAGVHVCREILFLCETIDSNAEGEEPHKWVKFGKLFNIYSFYSDKLVGMLIRARKYGLVHFEGEMLYQRQDDEKVITMLMSLQEIRESLTASGDPANCIQIRRNSAPVAFVPPPPKETPKLRPIRSDSVTSSKAKFEMKESINTESEPLPVQGKPKKPWTPKDSSKAPVFCSY
;
A
#
# COMPACT_ATOMS: atom_id res chain seq x y z
N MET A 1 -33.60 -20.64 35.93
CA MET A 1 -32.31 -20.93 35.27
C MET A 1 -31.79 -22.25 35.81
N PRO A 2 -31.51 -23.27 34.98
CA PRO A 2 -31.05 -24.55 35.51
C PRO A 2 -29.66 -24.38 36.13
N ILE A 3 -29.52 -24.84 37.37
CA ILE A 3 -28.26 -24.91 38.12
C ILE A 3 -27.43 -26.00 37.43
N GLY A 4 -26.29 -25.64 36.83
CA GLY A 4 -25.43 -26.61 36.15
C GLY A 4 -25.01 -27.74 37.11
N SER A 5 -25.02 -28.98 36.63
CA SER A 5 -24.67 -30.16 37.42
C SER A 5 -23.20 -30.11 37.83
N ALA A 6 -22.83 -30.69 38.97
CA ALA A 6 -21.43 -30.78 39.41
C ALA A 6 -20.50 -31.40 38.33
N SER A 7 -21.06 -32.31 37.52
CA SER A 7 -20.39 -32.88 36.36
C SER A 7 -20.02 -31.84 35.29
N ASP A 8 -20.90 -30.85 35.04
CA ASP A 8 -20.66 -29.78 34.07
C ASP A 8 -19.56 -28.83 34.54
N THR A 9 -19.50 -28.52 35.83
CA THR A 9 -18.42 -27.71 36.42
C THR A 9 -17.08 -28.42 36.35
N ILE A 10 -17.03 -29.73 36.65
CA ILE A 10 -15.81 -30.54 36.55
C ILE A 10 -15.33 -30.61 35.09
N ARG A 11 -16.25 -30.81 34.14
CA ARG A 11 -15.92 -30.79 32.70
C ARG A 11 -15.30 -29.47 32.27
N LYS A 12 -15.90 -28.34 32.67
CA LYS A 12 -15.35 -27.00 32.37
C LYS A 12 -13.98 -26.79 32.99
N PHE A 13 -13.78 -27.20 34.24
CA PHE A 13 -12.49 -27.08 34.92
C PHE A 13 -11.40 -27.89 34.22
N ASN A 14 -11.70 -29.14 33.85
CA ASN A 14 -10.77 -29.99 33.12
C ASN A 14 -10.44 -29.41 31.73
N ALA A 15 -11.43 -28.86 31.02
CA ALA A 15 -11.21 -28.20 29.73
C ALA A 15 -10.29 -26.97 29.86
N VAL A 16 -10.47 -26.16 30.90
CA VAL A 16 -9.60 -24.99 31.17
C VAL A 16 -8.19 -25.45 31.54
N ALA A 17 -8.05 -26.50 32.35
CA ALA A 17 -6.75 -27.07 32.71
C ALA A 17 -5.99 -27.56 31.47
N GLN A 18 -6.65 -28.29 30.57
CA GLN A 18 -6.07 -28.75 29.31
C GLN A 18 -5.64 -27.58 28.41
N ALA A 19 -6.50 -26.57 28.23
CA ALA A 19 -6.17 -25.39 27.45
C ALA A 19 -4.97 -24.62 28.03
N ASN A 20 -4.91 -24.48 29.36
CA ASN A 20 -3.77 -23.86 30.04
C ASN A 20 -2.49 -24.66 29.81
N GLU A 21 -2.53 -25.99 29.92
CA GLU A 21 -1.37 -26.85 29.67
C GLU A 21 -0.84 -26.67 28.23
N GLU A 22 -1.73 -26.57 27.24
CA GLU A 22 -1.35 -26.29 25.85
C GLU A 22 -0.71 -24.90 25.68
N THR A 23 -1.22 -23.87 26.37
CA THR A 23 -0.62 -22.53 26.32
C THR A 23 0.75 -22.48 27.00
N LEU A 24 0.92 -23.19 28.11
CA LEU A 24 2.18 -23.27 28.84
C LEU A 24 3.26 -23.99 28.01
N LYS A 25 2.90 -25.06 27.28
CA LYS A 25 3.81 -25.72 26.33
C LYS A 25 4.35 -24.79 25.24
N LYS A 26 3.59 -23.74 24.89
CA LYS A 26 3.95 -22.75 23.86
C LYS A 26 4.67 -21.51 24.41
N ASN A 27 4.59 -21.26 25.72
CA ASN A 27 5.15 -20.08 26.37
C ASN A 27 6.63 -20.28 26.69
N PRO A 28 7.57 -19.49 26.13
CA PRO A 28 9.00 -19.64 26.38
C PRO A 28 9.43 -19.40 27.84
N TYR A 29 8.57 -18.80 28.66
CA TYR A 29 8.81 -18.56 30.09
C TYR A 29 8.22 -19.66 31.00
N SER A 30 7.67 -20.73 30.42
CA SER A 30 7.14 -21.87 31.15
C SER A 30 8.18 -22.97 31.32
N GLU A 31 8.18 -23.66 32.45
CA GLU A 31 9.00 -24.86 32.68
C GLU A 31 8.66 -26.00 31.70
N THR A 32 7.41 -26.06 31.22
CA THR A 32 6.93 -27.09 30.28
C THR A 32 7.08 -26.69 28.81
N TYR A 33 7.80 -25.60 28.52
CA TYR A 33 7.99 -25.09 27.18
C TYR A 33 8.63 -26.11 26.26
N LYS A 34 8.12 -26.19 25.02
CA LYS A 34 8.73 -26.95 23.93
C LYS A 34 8.91 -26.06 22.71
N ILE A 35 10.04 -26.22 22.03
CA ILE A 35 10.30 -25.54 20.77
C ILE A 35 9.21 -25.94 19.76
N GLN A 36 8.47 -24.96 19.26
CA GLN A 36 7.39 -25.18 18.32
C GLN A 36 7.97 -25.43 16.92
N GLN A 37 7.51 -26.50 16.27
CA GLN A 37 7.77 -26.71 14.85
C GLN A 37 6.71 -25.96 14.06
N PHE A 38 7.14 -25.04 13.21
CA PHE A 38 6.25 -24.25 12.37
C PHE A 38 6.19 -24.86 10.98
N ASP A 39 4.97 -25.06 10.49
CA ASP A 39 4.74 -25.35 9.08
C ASP A 39 4.88 -24.06 8.26
N SER A 40 5.66 -24.13 7.18
CA SER A 40 5.81 -23.04 6.21
C SER A 40 4.49 -22.55 5.60
N THR A 41 3.49 -23.41 5.44
CA THR A 41 2.26 -23.07 4.70
C THR A 41 1.27 -22.24 5.53
N HIS A 42 1.21 -22.50 6.83
CA HIS A 42 0.31 -21.83 7.78
C HIS A 42 1.03 -20.80 8.67
N TYR A 43 2.33 -20.61 8.48
CA TYR A 43 3.10 -19.64 9.24
C TYR A 43 2.56 -18.21 9.05
N GLY A 44 2.45 -17.46 10.15
CA GLY A 44 1.93 -16.09 10.14
C GLY A 44 0.43 -15.96 9.87
N ARG A 45 -0.31 -17.07 9.72
CA ARG A 45 -1.77 -17.05 9.57
C ARG A 45 -2.47 -17.17 10.93
N PRO A 46 -3.60 -16.47 11.14
CA PRO A 46 -4.38 -16.65 12.35
C PRO A 46 -4.93 -18.08 12.40
N PRO A 47 -5.09 -18.68 13.60
CA PRO A 47 -5.71 -19.99 13.72
C PRO A 47 -7.13 -19.99 13.14
N PRO A 48 -7.52 -21.06 12.41
CA PRO A 48 -8.87 -21.17 11.87
C PRO A 48 -9.91 -21.22 12.99
N GLY A 49 -11.05 -20.55 12.80
CA GLY A 49 -12.09 -20.35 13.80
C GLY A 49 -11.75 -19.32 14.88
N SER A 50 -10.56 -18.71 14.86
CA SER A 50 -10.17 -17.75 15.90
C SER A 50 -10.86 -16.39 15.71
N LYS A 51 -10.98 -15.63 16.82
CA LYS A 51 -11.42 -14.23 16.76
C LYS A 51 -10.52 -13.37 15.88
N THR A 52 -9.23 -13.70 15.78
CA THR A 52 -8.27 -12.98 14.93
C THR A 52 -8.55 -13.20 13.45
N GLU A 53 -8.85 -14.43 13.05
CA GLU A 53 -9.28 -14.74 11.68
C GLU A 53 -10.58 -14.00 11.35
N ALA A 54 -11.61 -14.08 12.21
CA ALA A 54 -12.87 -13.39 12.00
C ALA A 54 -12.69 -11.87 11.83
N ARG A 55 -11.78 -11.26 12.61
CA ARG A 55 -11.41 -9.84 12.44
C ARG A 55 -10.71 -9.57 11.11
N GLY A 56 -9.80 -10.44 10.69
CA GLY A 56 -9.11 -10.34 9.41
C GLY A 56 -10.07 -10.42 8.22
N ILE A 57 -11.01 -11.36 8.25
CA ILE A 57 -12.07 -11.50 7.24
C ILE A 57 -12.95 -10.24 7.20
N LYS A 58 -13.41 -9.77 8.36
CA LYS A 58 -14.22 -8.55 8.46
C LYS A 58 -13.48 -7.32 7.93
N ALA A 59 -12.19 -7.19 8.25
CA ALA A 59 -11.35 -6.13 7.71
C ALA A 59 -11.23 -6.23 6.20
N GLY A 60 -11.09 -7.45 5.65
CA GLY A 60 -11.09 -7.68 4.21
C GLY A 60 -12.35 -7.20 3.50
N VAL A 61 -13.53 -7.51 4.06
CA VAL A 61 -14.82 -7.02 3.53
C VAL A 61 -14.87 -5.49 3.56
N HIS A 62 -14.42 -4.87 4.65
CA HIS A 62 -14.37 -3.41 4.77
C HIS A 62 -13.47 -2.79 3.69
N VAL A 63 -12.30 -3.39 3.47
CA VAL A 63 -11.36 -2.94 2.45
C VAL A 63 -11.94 -3.04 1.03
N CYS A 64 -12.65 -4.14 0.70
CA CYS A 64 -13.31 -4.24 -0.61
C CYS A 64 -14.31 -3.11 -0.84
N ARG A 65 -15.08 -2.73 0.20
CA ARG A 65 -16.03 -1.62 0.12
C ARG A 65 -15.33 -0.27 -0.10
N GLU A 66 -14.22 -0.03 0.58
CA GLU A 66 -13.44 1.20 0.41
C GLU A 66 -12.88 1.34 -1.01
N ILE A 67 -12.43 0.23 -1.61
CA ILE A 67 -11.97 0.22 -3.01
C ILE A 67 -13.14 0.49 -3.96
N LEU A 68 -14.30 -0.12 -3.72
CA LEU A 68 -15.48 0.13 -4.54
C LEU A 68 -15.88 1.61 -4.48
N PHE A 69 -15.94 2.17 -3.27
CA PHE A 69 -16.24 3.59 -3.05
C PHE A 69 -15.20 4.51 -3.70
N LEU A 70 -13.92 4.15 -3.68
CA LEU A 70 -12.87 4.86 -4.39
C LEU A 70 -13.15 4.89 -5.90
N CYS A 71 -13.45 3.74 -6.51
CA CYS A 71 -13.76 3.65 -7.93
C CYS A 71 -15.02 4.46 -8.30
N GLU A 72 -16.07 4.44 -7.46
CA GLU A 72 -17.28 5.26 -7.65
C GLU A 72 -16.99 6.77 -7.58
N THR A 73 -16.13 7.17 -6.63
CA THR A 73 -15.71 8.56 -6.46
C THR A 73 -14.90 9.03 -7.66
N ILE A 74 -13.99 8.19 -8.17
CA ILE A 74 -13.23 8.50 -9.39
C ILE A 74 -14.19 8.60 -10.57
N ASP A 75 -15.05 7.60 -10.79
CA ASP A 75 -15.98 7.56 -11.92
C ASP A 75 -16.87 8.81 -12.03
N SER A 76 -17.34 9.32 -10.88
CA SER A 76 -18.19 10.51 -10.79
C SER A 76 -17.43 11.82 -11.07
N ASN A 77 -16.12 11.85 -10.91
CA ASN A 77 -15.29 13.07 -10.99
C ASN A 77 -14.26 13.03 -12.13
N ALA A 78 -14.16 11.90 -12.82
CA ALA A 78 -13.24 11.65 -13.90
C ALA A 78 -13.70 12.32 -15.19
N GLU A 79 -12.72 12.62 -16.02
CA GLU A 79 -12.87 13.13 -17.38
C GLU A 79 -12.52 12.00 -18.36
N GLY A 80 -13.10 12.07 -19.56
CA GLY A 80 -12.90 11.06 -20.62
C GLY A 80 -14.06 10.10 -20.78
N GLU A 81 -13.88 9.17 -21.71
CA GLU A 81 -14.90 8.18 -22.11
C GLU A 81 -14.50 6.78 -21.60
N GLU A 82 -15.49 5.93 -21.36
CA GLU A 82 -15.27 4.55 -20.94
C GLU A 82 -14.58 3.78 -22.08
N PRO A 83 -13.56 2.94 -21.83
CA PRO A 83 -13.10 2.39 -20.54
C PRO A 83 -11.97 3.17 -19.84
N HIS A 84 -11.41 4.22 -20.45
CA HIS A 84 -10.21 4.91 -19.96
C HIS A 84 -10.52 6.26 -19.29
N LYS A 85 -11.37 6.23 -18.27
CA LYS A 85 -11.65 7.41 -17.44
C LYS A 85 -10.42 7.81 -16.64
N TRP A 86 -10.17 9.10 -16.49
CA TRP A 86 -9.02 9.59 -15.74
C TRP A 86 -9.34 10.83 -14.90
N VAL A 87 -8.60 11.00 -13.81
CA VAL A 87 -8.75 12.15 -12.90
C VAL A 87 -7.38 12.62 -12.43
N LYS A 88 -7.21 13.93 -12.20
CA LYS A 88 -6.00 14.47 -11.58
C LYS A 88 -5.97 14.15 -10.08
N PHE A 89 -4.79 13.82 -9.55
CA PHE A 89 -4.61 13.47 -8.15
C PHE A 89 -5.04 14.60 -7.21
N GLY A 90 -4.66 15.85 -7.47
CA GLY A 90 -5.00 16.97 -6.58
C GLY A 90 -6.51 17.17 -6.43
N LYS A 91 -7.26 17.08 -7.54
CA LYS A 91 -8.73 17.15 -7.54
C LYS A 91 -9.33 15.99 -6.74
N LEU A 92 -8.88 14.76 -7.02
CA LEU A 92 -9.36 13.57 -6.33
C LEU A 92 -9.05 13.63 -4.83
N PHE A 93 -7.84 14.06 -4.44
CA PHE A 93 -7.42 14.18 -3.05
C PHE A 93 -8.29 15.16 -2.28
N ASN A 94 -8.56 16.34 -2.84
CA ASN A 94 -9.41 17.33 -2.19
C ASN A 94 -10.83 16.81 -1.96
N ILE A 95 -11.42 16.14 -2.95
CA ILE A 95 -12.77 15.57 -2.83
C ILE A 95 -12.77 14.41 -1.82
N TYR A 96 -11.81 13.50 -1.92
CA TYR A 96 -11.75 12.32 -1.07
C TYR A 96 -11.45 12.68 0.40
N SER A 97 -10.71 13.76 0.64
CA SER A 97 -10.37 14.24 2.00
C SER A 97 -11.59 14.56 2.87
N PHE A 98 -12.74 14.88 2.26
CA PHE A 98 -13.98 15.08 2.98
C PHE A 98 -14.54 13.78 3.58
N TYR A 99 -14.26 12.65 2.93
CA TYR A 99 -14.75 11.33 3.33
C TYR A 99 -13.72 10.56 4.15
N SER A 100 -12.43 10.63 3.78
CA SER A 100 -11.37 9.77 4.33
C SER A 100 -9.96 10.28 4.01
N ASP A 101 -9.03 10.10 4.94
CA ASP A 101 -7.60 10.40 4.80
C ASP A 101 -6.79 9.26 4.15
N LYS A 102 -7.45 8.16 3.78
CA LYS A 102 -6.81 6.92 3.32
C LYS A 102 -6.59 6.83 1.79
N LEU A 103 -6.78 7.92 1.04
CA LEU A 103 -6.80 7.88 -0.45
C LEU A 103 -5.59 7.17 -1.05
N VAL A 104 -4.37 7.59 -0.70
CA VAL A 104 -3.14 7.05 -1.28
C VAL A 104 -3.00 5.56 -0.99
N GLY A 105 -3.33 5.13 0.23
CA GLY A 105 -3.34 3.72 0.61
C GLY A 105 -4.36 2.90 -0.17
N MET A 106 -5.55 3.46 -0.44
CA MET A 106 -6.57 2.80 -1.25
C MET A 106 -6.18 2.74 -2.74
N LEU A 107 -5.55 3.79 -3.29
CA LEU A 107 -5.02 3.79 -4.65
C LEU A 107 -3.95 2.72 -4.85
N ILE A 108 -2.99 2.60 -3.93
CA ILE A 108 -1.95 1.55 -3.99
C ILE A 108 -2.59 0.16 -3.95
N ARG A 109 -3.62 -0.01 -3.11
CA ARG A 109 -4.33 -1.28 -3.02
C ARG A 109 -5.11 -1.60 -4.29
N ALA A 110 -5.86 -0.65 -4.84
CA ALA A 110 -6.57 -0.81 -6.10
C ALA A 110 -5.59 -1.10 -7.26
N ARG A 111 -4.41 -0.48 -7.26
CA ARG A 111 -3.32 -0.74 -8.21
C ARG A 111 -2.78 -2.17 -8.12
N LYS A 112 -2.62 -2.73 -6.92
CA LYS A 112 -2.21 -4.14 -6.73
C LYS A 112 -3.11 -5.12 -7.49
N TYR A 113 -4.39 -4.78 -7.62
CA TYR A 113 -5.37 -5.60 -8.32
C TYR A 113 -5.63 -5.19 -9.78
N GLY A 114 -4.92 -4.18 -10.28
CA GLY A 114 -5.05 -3.71 -11.67
C GLY A 114 -6.33 -2.94 -11.97
N LEU A 115 -6.95 -2.31 -10.98
CA LEU A 115 -8.16 -1.49 -11.17
C LEU A 115 -7.84 -0.07 -11.62
N VAL A 116 -6.71 0.46 -11.13
CA VAL A 116 -6.26 1.83 -11.39
C VAL A 116 -4.77 1.84 -11.70
N HIS A 117 -4.36 2.80 -12.50
CA HIS A 117 -2.97 3.09 -12.83
C HIS A 117 -2.63 4.55 -12.52
N PHE A 118 -1.45 4.79 -11.97
CA PHE A 118 -0.88 6.13 -11.81
C PHE A 118 0.65 6.04 -11.82
N GLU A 119 1.29 7.13 -12.19
CA GLU A 119 2.74 7.21 -12.29
C GLU A 119 3.43 7.37 -10.92
N GLY A 120 4.48 6.58 -10.68
CA GLY A 120 5.29 6.60 -9.45
C GLY A 120 4.82 5.62 -8.36
N GLU A 121 5.59 5.49 -7.29
CA GLU A 121 5.27 4.58 -6.18
C GLU A 121 4.28 5.20 -5.17
N MET A 122 4.46 6.50 -4.91
CA MET A 122 3.71 7.30 -3.94
C MET A 122 3.26 8.61 -4.60
N LEU A 123 2.21 9.22 -4.04
CA LEU A 123 1.68 10.51 -4.44
C LEU A 123 1.67 11.45 -3.23
N TYR A 124 2.25 12.63 -3.38
CA TYR A 124 2.35 13.65 -2.34
C TYR A 124 1.49 14.86 -2.69
N GLN A 125 0.73 15.35 -1.71
CA GLN A 125 -0.09 16.55 -1.85
C GLN A 125 0.78 17.75 -2.28
N ARG A 126 0.25 18.63 -3.13
CA ARG A 126 0.91 19.85 -3.67
C ARG A 126 2.07 19.61 -4.61
N GLN A 127 2.72 18.45 -4.55
CA GLN A 127 3.81 18.06 -5.45
C GLN A 127 3.27 17.30 -6.66
N ASP A 128 2.36 16.35 -6.43
CA ASP A 128 1.88 15.41 -7.43
C ASP A 128 0.45 15.72 -7.91
N ASP A 129 -0.06 16.92 -7.66
CA ASP A 129 -1.45 17.30 -7.92
C ASP A 129 -1.86 17.13 -9.40
N GLU A 130 -0.90 17.31 -10.31
CA GLU A 130 -1.08 17.19 -11.76
C GLU A 130 -0.96 15.74 -12.28
N LYS A 131 -0.54 14.78 -11.45
CA LYS A 131 -0.44 13.38 -11.86
C LYS A 131 -1.83 12.82 -12.16
N VAL A 132 -1.91 12.07 -13.25
CA VAL A 132 -3.15 11.47 -13.73
C VAL A 132 -3.32 10.08 -13.14
N ILE A 133 -4.51 9.82 -12.61
CA ILE A 133 -4.96 8.51 -12.16
C ILE A 133 -5.96 8.01 -13.19
N THR A 134 -5.65 6.89 -13.82
CA THR A 134 -6.46 6.27 -14.87
C THR A 134 -7.16 5.04 -14.33
N MET A 135 -8.46 4.90 -14.59
CA MET A 135 -9.20 3.65 -14.36
C MET A 135 -8.94 2.68 -15.51
N LEU A 136 -8.65 1.42 -15.17
CA LEU A 136 -8.37 0.36 -16.15
C LEU A 136 -9.59 -0.52 -16.45
N MET A 137 -10.64 -0.41 -15.63
CA MET A 137 -11.88 -1.18 -15.74
C MET A 137 -13.08 -0.26 -15.57
N SER A 138 -14.20 -0.60 -16.22
CA SER A 138 -15.47 0.11 -16.04
C SER A 138 -16.01 -0.08 -14.64
N LEU A 139 -16.78 0.90 -14.14
CA LEU A 139 -17.38 0.80 -12.81
C LEU A 139 -18.30 -0.42 -12.69
N GLN A 140 -19.03 -0.74 -13.76
CA GLN A 140 -19.93 -1.88 -13.80
C GLN A 140 -19.17 -3.21 -13.67
N GLU A 141 -18.07 -3.37 -14.41
CA GLU A 141 -17.25 -4.59 -14.33
C GLU A 141 -16.60 -4.73 -12.94
N ILE A 142 -16.18 -3.63 -12.32
CA ILE A 142 -15.62 -3.64 -10.96
C ILE A 142 -16.67 -4.13 -9.96
N ARG A 143 -17.92 -3.67 -10.05
CA ARG A 143 -19.01 -4.10 -9.15
C ARG A 143 -19.29 -5.59 -9.24
N GLU A 144 -19.22 -6.16 -10.43
CA GLU A 144 -19.50 -7.58 -10.67
C GLU A 144 -18.31 -8.48 -10.33
N SER A 145 -17.08 -7.99 -10.52
CA SER A 145 -15.86 -8.78 -10.36
C SER A 145 -15.23 -8.72 -8.97
N LEU A 146 -15.41 -7.62 -8.23
CA LEU A 146 -14.75 -7.37 -6.96
C LEU A 146 -15.49 -8.04 -5.80
N THR A 147 -14.87 -9.03 -5.18
CA THR A 147 -15.44 -9.76 -4.05
C THR A 147 -14.44 -9.90 -2.90
N ALA A 148 -14.93 -9.98 -1.67
CA ALA A 148 -14.09 -10.32 -0.53
C ALA A 148 -13.80 -11.83 -0.56
N SER A 149 -12.52 -12.20 -0.51
CA SER A 149 -12.10 -13.61 -0.66
C SER A 149 -12.43 -14.48 0.54
N GLY A 150 -12.65 -13.88 1.73
CA GLY A 150 -12.77 -14.63 2.98
C GLY A 150 -11.45 -15.14 3.56
N ASP A 151 -10.31 -14.90 2.90
CA ASP A 151 -8.97 -15.17 3.46
C ASP A 151 -8.41 -13.91 4.15
N PRO A 152 -8.00 -13.96 5.43
CA PRO A 152 -7.37 -12.82 6.09
C PRO A 152 -6.06 -12.36 5.43
N ALA A 153 -5.33 -13.23 4.74
CA ALA A 153 -4.09 -12.86 4.05
C ALA A 153 -4.35 -12.23 2.67
N ASN A 154 -5.23 -12.85 1.88
CA ASN A 154 -5.62 -12.39 0.56
C ASN A 154 -7.06 -11.91 0.56
N CYS A 155 -7.31 -10.77 1.19
CA CYS A 155 -8.68 -10.31 1.48
C CYS A 155 -9.59 -10.04 0.26
N ILE A 156 -9.03 -9.83 -0.93
CA ILE A 156 -9.76 -9.43 -2.13
C ILE A 156 -9.51 -10.44 -3.25
N GLN A 157 -10.58 -10.82 -3.93
CA GLN A 157 -10.57 -11.64 -5.13
C GLN A 157 -11.25 -10.88 -6.27
N ILE A 158 -10.60 -10.86 -7.44
CA ILE A 158 -11.17 -10.31 -8.68
C ILE A 158 -11.40 -11.46 -9.65
N ARG A 159 -12.64 -11.63 -10.09
CA ARG A 159 -12.99 -12.53 -11.20
C ARG A 159 -13.07 -11.71 -12.47
N ARG A 160 -12.01 -11.69 -13.28
CA ARG A 160 -12.05 -11.01 -14.58
C ARG A 160 -12.84 -11.86 -15.57
N ASN A 161 -13.91 -11.29 -16.11
CA ASN A 161 -14.69 -11.90 -17.19
C ASN A 161 -14.12 -11.49 -18.57
N SER A 162 -13.31 -10.44 -18.63
CA SER A 162 -12.67 -9.92 -19.85
C SER A 162 -11.13 -9.90 -19.74
N ALA A 163 -10.44 -9.93 -20.88
CA ALA A 163 -8.99 -9.77 -20.91
C ALA A 163 -8.60 -8.34 -20.49
N PRO A 164 -7.53 -8.14 -19.70
CA PRO A 164 -7.13 -6.81 -19.26
C PRO A 164 -6.87 -5.91 -20.46
N VAL A 165 -7.59 -4.78 -20.53
CA VAL A 165 -7.38 -3.77 -21.56
C VAL A 165 -5.96 -3.22 -21.37
N ALA A 166 -5.12 -3.36 -22.39
CA ALA A 166 -3.77 -2.81 -22.35
C ALA A 166 -3.87 -1.29 -22.19
N PHE A 167 -3.12 -0.72 -21.25
CA PHE A 167 -3.02 0.73 -21.12
C PHE A 167 -2.49 1.31 -22.43
N VAL A 168 -3.35 2.03 -23.15
CA VAL A 168 -2.95 2.82 -24.31
C VAL A 168 -2.73 4.24 -23.80
N PRO A 169 -1.48 4.74 -23.74
CA PRO A 169 -1.25 6.11 -23.36
C PRO A 169 -1.99 7.03 -24.36
N PRO A 170 -2.64 8.11 -23.89
CA PRO A 170 -3.23 9.08 -24.79
C PRO A 170 -2.16 9.60 -25.75
N PRO A 171 -2.49 9.84 -27.04
CA PRO A 171 -1.54 10.41 -27.98
C PRO A 171 -0.99 11.72 -27.39
N PRO A 172 0.33 11.95 -27.44
CA PRO A 172 0.91 13.18 -26.93
C PRO A 172 0.23 14.36 -27.63
N LYS A 173 -0.34 15.29 -26.85
CA LYS A 173 -0.89 16.55 -27.36
C LYS A 173 0.20 17.20 -28.19
N GLU A 174 -0.05 17.41 -29.48
CA GLU A 174 0.91 18.01 -30.40
C GLU A 174 1.48 19.29 -29.77
N THR A 175 2.80 19.32 -29.54
CA THR A 175 3.48 20.56 -29.15
C THR A 175 3.17 21.61 -30.20
N PRO A 176 2.74 22.85 -29.84
CA PRO A 176 2.50 23.89 -30.82
C PRO A 176 3.74 24.04 -31.69
N LYS A 177 3.61 23.75 -32.99
CA LYS A 177 4.68 23.94 -33.96
C LYS A 177 5.13 25.40 -33.83
N LEU A 178 6.37 25.59 -33.36
CA LEU A 178 7.00 26.90 -33.37
C LEU A 178 6.92 27.41 -34.80
N ARG A 179 6.26 28.56 -35.00
CA ARG A 179 6.21 29.21 -36.30
C ARG A 179 7.65 29.48 -36.75
N PRO A 180 7.98 29.24 -38.03
CA PRO A 180 9.30 29.58 -38.55
C PRO A 180 9.59 31.06 -38.25
N ILE A 181 10.65 31.31 -37.49
CA ILE A 181 11.19 32.66 -37.36
C ILE A 181 11.69 33.03 -38.75
N ARG A 182 11.02 34.01 -39.39
CA ARG A 182 11.54 34.64 -40.59
C ARG A 182 12.88 35.29 -40.22
N SER A 183 13.97 34.73 -40.72
CA SER A 183 15.30 35.31 -40.64
C SER A 183 15.39 36.42 -41.67
N ASP A 184 14.82 37.59 -41.35
CA ASP A 184 15.20 38.80 -42.07
C ASP A 184 16.57 39.23 -41.56
N SER A 185 17.48 39.26 -42.51
CA SER A 185 18.90 39.57 -42.37
C SER A 185 19.06 41.04 -42.03
N VAL A 186 19.58 41.33 -40.83
CA VAL A 186 20.26 42.59 -40.56
C VAL A 186 21.60 42.26 -39.93
N THR A 187 22.64 42.54 -40.72
CA THR A 187 24.04 42.54 -40.32
C THR A 187 24.28 43.69 -39.34
N SER A 188 24.91 43.43 -38.19
CA SER A 188 25.92 44.34 -37.63
C SER A 188 26.58 43.75 -36.38
N SER A 189 27.93 43.81 -36.39
CA SER A 189 28.85 43.96 -35.25
C SER A 189 28.92 42.90 -34.11
N LYS A 190 29.68 41.85 -34.41
CA LYS A 190 30.90 41.38 -33.67
C LYS A 190 31.16 41.99 -32.28
N ALA A 191 30.93 41.20 -31.22
CA ALA A 191 31.68 41.26 -29.97
C ALA A 191 31.96 39.84 -29.47
N LYS A 192 33.25 39.56 -29.26
CA LYS A 192 33.83 38.29 -28.78
C LYS A 192 33.32 37.97 -27.36
N PHE A 193 32.68 36.82 -27.19
CA PHE A 193 32.61 36.14 -25.90
C PHE A 193 33.27 34.77 -26.06
N GLU A 194 34.35 34.58 -25.32
CA GLU A 194 35.27 33.44 -25.41
C GLU A 194 34.70 32.26 -24.61
N MET A 195 34.41 31.17 -25.29
CA MET A 195 33.98 29.90 -24.71
C MET A 195 35.23 29.02 -24.58
N LYS A 196 35.58 28.61 -23.36
CA LYS A 196 36.66 27.63 -23.14
C LYS A 196 36.09 26.22 -23.24
N GLU A 197 36.65 25.46 -24.15
CA GLU A 197 36.40 24.05 -24.40
C GLU A 197 37.06 23.13 -23.36
N SER A 198 36.49 21.93 -23.35
CA SER A 198 36.79 20.68 -22.66
C SER A 198 38.24 20.19 -22.65
N ILE A 199 38.62 19.48 -21.58
CA ILE A 199 39.67 18.45 -21.59
C ILE A 199 39.10 17.17 -20.95
N ASN A 200 39.08 16.09 -21.73
CA ASN A 200 38.96 14.70 -21.27
C ASN A 200 40.30 14.23 -20.70
N THR A 201 40.31 13.52 -19.56
CA THR A 201 41.29 12.47 -19.27
C THR A 201 40.68 11.45 -18.28
N GLU A 202 40.78 10.18 -18.66
CA GLU A 202 40.33 8.99 -17.94
C GLU A 202 41.16 8.66 -16.68
N SER A 203 40.51 7.86 -15.82
CA SER A 203 41.02 6.77 -14.96
C SER A 203 41.44 7.02 -13.50
N GLU A 204 40.78 6.22 -12.65
CA GLU A 204 41.24 5.57 -11.40
C GLU A 204 40.86 6.12 -10.01
N PRO A 205 40.76 5.26 -8.96
CA PRO A 205 39.48 4.90 -8.35
C PRO A 205 39.24 5.50 -6.94
N LEU A 206 37.98 5.40 -6.51
CA LEU A 206 37.45 5.88 -5.23
C LEU A 206 38.16 5.29 -3.99
N PRO A 207 38.49 6.11 -2.96
CA PRO A 207 38.78 5.59 -1.63
C PRO A 207 37.48 5.41 -0.83
N VAL A 208 37.09 4.15 -0.66
CA VAL A 208 36.17 3.69 0.38
C VAL A 208 36.86 3.83 1.74
N GLN A 209 36.44 4.77 2.59
CA GLN A 209 36.70 4.69 4.03
C GLN A 209 35.47 5.11 4.83
N GLY A 210 34.71 4.11 5.28
CA GLY A 210 33.71 4.25 6.31
C GLY A 210 34.38 4.57 7.66
N LYS A 211 33.86 5.57 8.36
CA LYS A 211 34.25 5.85 9.75
C LYS A 211 33.68 4.75 10.66
N PRO A 212 34.45 4.17 11.60
CA PRO A 212 33.94 3.17 12.52
C PRO A 212 32.89 3.78 13.46
N LYS A 213 31.73 3.12 13.57
CA LYS A 213 30.70 3.43 14.57
C LYS A 213 31.26 3.11 15.96
N LYS A 214 31.12 4.05 16.89
CA LYS A 214 31.48 3.87 18.31
C LYS A 214 30.59 2.78 18.94
N PRO A 215 31.10 1.90 19.81
CA PRO A 215 30.28 0.94 20.54
C PRO A 215 29.25 1.64 21.44
N TRP A 216 28.02 1.16 21.43
CA TRP A 216 26.96 1.63 22.34
C TRP A 216 27.27 1.20 23.78
N THR A 217 27.20 2.14 24.72
CA THR A 217 27.29 1.89 26.16
C THR A 217 25.96 2.25 26.83
N PRO A 218 25.44 1.44 27.77
CA PRO A 218 24.21 1.76 28.48
C PRO A 218 24.40 2.98 29.40
N LYS A 219 23.58 4.02 29.23
CA LYS A 219 23.44 5.11 30.20
C LYS A 219 22.59 4.64 31.39
N ASP A 220 23.05 4.99 32.58
CA ASP A 220 22.45 4.86 33.91
C ASP A 220 20.99 4.37 33.99
N SER A 221 20.83 3.27 34.72
CA SER A 221 19.60 2.56 35.04
C SER A 221 18.72 3.22 36.13
N SER A 222 18.77 4.54 36.32
CA SER A 222 18.08 5.18 37.46
C SER A 222 16.77 5.92 37.12
N LYS A 223 16.30 5.89 35.86
CA LYS A 223 14.99 6.48 35.49
C LYS A 223 14.27 5.68 34.40
N ALA A 224 13.61 4.59 34.80
CA ALA A 224 12.57 3.95 33.97
C ALA A 224 11.18 4.45 34.43
N PRO A 225 10.30 4.90 33.51
CA PRO A 225 8.92 5.25 33.86
C PRO A 225 8.09 3.99 34.13
N VAL A 226 7.33 4.02 35.22
CA VAL A 226 6.37 2.99 35.63
C VAL A 226 5.22 2.97 34.63
N PHE A 227 5.06 1.89 33.87
CA PHE A 227 3.88 1.65 33.05
C PHE A 227 2.73 1.13 33.92
N CYS A 228 1.65 1.91 33.99
CA CYS A 228 0.40 1.58 34.66
C CYS A 228 -0.37 0.53 33.86
N SER A 229 -0.72 -0.58 34.51
CA SER A 229 -1.62 -1.61 33.97
C SER A 229 -3.08 -1.30 34.34
N TYR A 230 -3.98 -1.41 33.36
CA TYR A 230 -5.39 -1.76 33.54
C TYR A 230 -5.78 -2.77 32.48
#